data_AF-A0A7C9K2B0-F1
#
_entry.id   AF-A0A7C9K2B0-F1
#
_cell.length_a   1.000
_cell.length_b   1.000
_cell.length_c   1.000
_cell.angle_alpha   90.00
_cell.angle_beta   90.00
_cell.angle_gamma   90.00
#
_symmetry.space_group_name_H-M   'P 1'
#
loop_
_entity.id
_entity.type
_entity.pdbx_description
1 polymer ?
#
loop_
_entity_poly.entity_id
_entity_poly.type
_entity_poly.pdbx_seq_one_letter_code
_entity_poly.pdbx_strand_id
1 'polypeptide(L)'
;MSTTLDELEKALHDWLALVTSRVIVAAGYDEQPRPKDPYCSFQITDTKPLDHPVTTLSEDGLTESIYQQHSVQVTLEVIGGNSNQVINRILSSTWSAGRSFDLWKLCGLGGFTEPNNLTALEVGTLRQRWQSKLTLHTTLRENFTGEYQNTFNLSINETDKGEVYNKDQPVDSNC
;
A
#
# COMPACT_ATOMS: atom_id res chain seq x y z
N MET A 1 -1.05 -11.82 8.38
CA MET A 1 -2.30 -12.04 7.60
C MET A 1 -1.99 -11.49 6.23
N SER A 2 -2.09 -12.31 5.19
CA SER A 2 -1.83 -11.87 3.82
C SER A 2 -3.15 -11.43 3.17
N THR A 3 -3.11 -10.43 2.32
CA THR A 3 -4.30 -9.81 1.71
C THR A 3 -4.07 -9.52 0.23
N THR A 4 -5.13 -9.40 -0.56
CA THR A 4 -5.04 -8.95 -1.95
C THR A 4 -5.17 -7.43 -2.06
N LEU A 5 -4.81 -6.86 -3.21
CA LEU A 5 -5.01 -5.43 -3.45
C LEU A 5 -6.50 -5.05 -3.40
N ASP A 6 -7.37 -5.88 -3.97
CA ASP A 6 -8.83 -5.69 -3.97
C ASP A 6 -9.41 -5.66 -2.55
N GLU A 7 -8.95 -6.54 -1.66
CA GLU A 7 -9.35 -6.57 -0.25
C GLU A 7 -8.93 -5.29 0.47
N LEU A 8 -7.71 -4.80 0.19
CA LEU A 8 -7.21 -3.54 0.74
C LEU A 8 -8.03 -2.34 0.23
N GLU A 9 -8.34 -2.28 -1.06
CA GLU A 9 -9.18 -1.23 -1.64
C GLU A 9 -10.58 -1.22 -1.05
N LYS A 10 -11.21 -2.39 -0.91
CA LYS A 10 -12.51 -2.53 -0.26
C LYS A 10 -12.46 -2.06 1.20
N ALA A 11 -11.42 -2.44 1.95
CA ALA A 11 -11.27 -2.04 3.33
C ALA A 11 -11.03 -0.52 3.48
N LEU A 12 -10.27 0.09 2.57
CA LEU A 12 -10.09 1.55 2.47
C LEU A 12 -11.42 2.24 2.20
N HIS A 13 -12.19 1.74 1.23
CA HIS A 13 -13.51 2.26 0.90
C HIS A 13 -14.45 2.22 2.11
N ASP A 14 -14.57 1.06 2.77
CA ASP A 14 -15.48 0.85 3.91
C ASP A 14 -15.09 1.75 5.10
N TRP A 15 -13.79 1.91 5.37
CA TRP A 15 -13.29 2.84 6.40
C TRP A 15 -13.63 4.30 6.08
N LEU A 16 -13.35 4.76 4.85
CA LEU A 16 -13.62 6.15 4.46
C LEU A 16 -15.11 6.46 4.47
N ALA A 17 -15.96 5.53 4.01
CA ALA A 17 -17.41 5.69 4.01
C ALA A 17 -17.94 5.92 5.44
N LEU A 18 -17.43 5.14 6.40
CA LEU A 18 -17.80 5.26 7.81
C LEU A 18 -17.36 6.60 8.42
N VAL A 19 -16.12 7.02 8.17
CA VAL A 19 -15.55 8.21 8.82
C VAL A 19 -16.12 9.51 8.24
N THR A 20 -16.39 9.53 6.94
CA THR A 20 -16.72 10.76 6.22
C THR A 20 -18.22 10.94 5.98
N SER A 21 -19.00 9.85 5.92
CA SER A 21 -20.39 9.85 5.47
C SER A 21 -20.58 10.50 4.08
N ARG A 22 -19.55 10.45 3.23
CA ARG A 22 -19.55 10.98 1.87
C ARG A 22 -19.56 9.86 0.85
N VAL A 23 -19.87 10.22 -0.40
CA VAL A 23 -19.59 9.36 -1.55
C VAL A 23 -18.09 9.10 -1.60
N ILE A 24 -17.70 7.82 -1.66
CA ILE A 24 -16.30 7.41 -1.77
C ILE A 24 -16.02 7.00 -3.21
N VAL A 25 -14.91 7.48 -3.75
CA VAL A 25 -14.47 7.18 -5.11
C VAL A 25 -13.09 6.55 -5.06
N ALA A 26 -12.98 5.28 -5.45
CA ALA A 26 -11.69 4.66 -5.73
C ALA A 26 -11.17 5.22 -7.06
N ALA A 27 -10.16 6.07 -7.00
CA ALA A 27 -9.55 6.67 -8.17
C ALA A 27 -8.44 5.75 -8.71
N GLY A 28 -8.79 4.93 -9.68
CA GLY A 28 -7.84 4.28 -10.60
C GLY A 28 -7.67 5.15 -11.85
N TYR A 29 -6.57 4.94 -12.58
CA TYR A 29 -6.28 5.59 -13.87
C TYR A 29 -7.55 5.76 -14.73
N ASP A 30 -7.81 7.01 -15.13
CA ASP A 30 -8.77 7.47 -16.13
C ASP A 30 -10.23 7.73 -15.68
N GLU A 31 -10.56 9.04 -15.63
CA GLU A 31 -11.85 9.63 -16.01
C GLU A 31 -13.16 9.06 -15.41
N GLN A 32 -13.19 8.61 -14.15
CA GLN A 32 -14.51 8.45 -13.50
C GLN A 32 -15.20 9.82 -13.35
N PRO A 33 -16.48 9.94 -13.74
CA PRO A 33 -17.20 11.21 -13.66
C PRO A 33 -17.28 11.64 -12.21
N ARG A 34 -16.63 12.78 -11.91
CA ARG A 34 -16.58 13.32 -10.56
C ARG A 34 -18.01 13.58 -10.05
N PRO A 35 -18.37 13.09 -8.85
CA PRO A 35 -19.68 13.34 -8.29
C PRO A 35 -20.00 14.84 -8.23
N LYS A 36 -21.26 15.19 -8.51
CA LYS A 36 -21.75 16.56 -8.29
C LYS A 36 -21.79 16.89 -6.81
N ASP A 37 -22.04 15.92 -5.93
CA ASP A 37 -22.04 16.12 -4.49
C ASP A 37 -20.62 16.08 -3.89
N PRO A 38 -20.41 16.63 -2.68
CA PRO A 38 -19.13 16.51 -1.98
C PRO A 38 -18.73 15.04 -1.76
N TYR A 39 -17.50 14.70 -2.09
CA TYR A 39 -17.01 13.31 -2.08
C TYR A 39 -15.61 13.22 -1.46
N CYS A 40 -15.21 12.00 -1.15
CA CYS A 40 -13.83 11.65 -0.80
C CYS A 40 -13.34 10.65 -1.85
N SER A 41 -12.10 10.80 -2.31
CA SER A 41 -11.47 9.82 -3.19
C SER A 41 -10.19 9.30 -2.57
N PHE A 42 -9.86 8.06 -2.91
CA PHE A 42 -8.58 7.45 -2.56
C PHE A 42 -7.98 6.78 -3.78
N GLN A 43 -6.66 6.80 -3.88
CA GLN A 43 -5.91 6.12 -4.93
C GLN A 43 -4.70 5.44 -4.31
N ILE A 44 -4.52 4.15 -4.61
CA ILE A 44 -3.26 3.48 -4.34
C ILE A 44 -2.27 3.96 -5.41
N THR A 45 -1.30 4.79 -5.00
CA THR A 45 -0.38 5.48 -5.92
C THR A 45 0.94 4.77 -6.10
N ASP A 46 1.37 4.01 -5.11
CA ASP A 46 2.64 3.28 -5.16
C ASP A 46 2.60 2.07 -4.22
N THR A 47 3.28 1.01 -4.59
CA THR A 47 3.38 -0.24 -3.84
C THR A 47 4.81 -0.73 -3.91
N LYS A 48 5.58 -0.51 -2.84
CA LYS A 48 7.01 -0.84 -2.78
C LYS A 48 7.25 -2.09 -1.93
N PRO A 49 7.91 -3.14 -2.45
CA PRO A 49 8.29 -4.29 -1.64
C PRO A 49 9.34 -3.90 -0.57
N LEU A 50 9.22 -4.48 0.61
CA LEU A 50 10.08 -4.23 1.78
C LEU A 50 11.01 -5.40 2.10
N ASP A 51 10.65 -6.61 1.67
CA ASP A 51 11.39 -7.85 1.90
C ASP A 51 11.49 -8.69 0.61
N HIS A 52 12.14 -9.84 0.70
CA HIS A 52 12.18 -10.80 -0.40
C HIS A 52 10.86 -11.59 -0.44
N PRO A 53 10.33 -11.91 -1.63
CA PRO A 53 9.10 -12.67 -1.76
C PRO A 53 9.28 -14.09 -1.21
N VAL A 54 8.27 -14.58 -0.49
CA VAL A 54 8.16 -15.95 -0.01
C VAL A 54 7.14 -16.68 -0.88
N THR A 55 7.56 -17.75 -1.54
CA THR A 55 6.67 -18.59 -2.36
C THR A 55 6.18 -19.80 -1.56
N THR A 56 4.93 -20.18 -1.78
CA THR A 56 4.38 -21.45 -1.29
C THR A 56 3.63 -22.13 -2.42
N LEU A 57 3.83 -23.43 -2.56
CA LEU A 57 3.09 -24.26 -3.51
C LEU A 57 1.90 -24.92 -2.82
N SER A 58 0.76 -24.98 -3.49
CA SER A 58 -0.41 -25.73 -3.02
C SER A 58 -0.13 -27.23 -2.95
N GLU A 59 -0.91 -27.95 -2.13
CA GLU A 59 -0.74 -29.40 -1.95
C GLU A 59 -0.93 -30.21 -3.25
N ASP A 60 -1.73 -29.70 -4.18
CA ASP A 60 -1.93 -30.28 -5.51
C ASP A 60 -0.84 -29.91 -6.52
N GLY A 61 0.11 -29.04 -6.14
CA GLY A 61 1.22 -28.61 -6.98
C GLY A 61 0.84 -27.66 -8.13
N LEU A 62 -0.41 -27.20 -8.20
CA LEU A 62 -0.93 -26.46 -9.35
C LEU A 62 -0.96 -24.94 -9.16
N THR A 63 -0.94 -24.47 -7.92
CA THR A 63 -1.05 -23.05 -7.58
C THR A 63 0.17 -22.62 -6.79
N GLU A 64 0.90 -21.64 -7.31
CA GLU A 64 1.94 -20.94 -6.55
C GLU A 64 1.33 -19.67 -5.95
N SER A 65 1.58 -19.45 -4.67
CA SER A 65 1.16 -18.25 -3.94
C SER A 65 2.40 -17.53 -3.44
N ILE A 66 2.40 -16.21 -3.58
CA ILE A 66 3.54 -15.38 -3.21
C ILE A 66 3.12 -14.39 -2.17
N TYR A 67 3.92 -14.31 -1.13
CA TYR A 67 3.75 -13.39 -0.03
C TYR A 67 4.95 -12.46 0.02
N GLN A 68 4.67 -11.17 0.01
CA GLN A 68 5.71 -10.16 0.17
C GLN A 68 5.15 -9.02 1.02
N GLN A 69 5.96 -8.45 1.89
CA GLN A 69 5.60 -7.26 2.64
C GLN A 69 5.79 -6.04 1.74
N HIS A 70 4.76 -5.21 1.64
CA HIS A 70 4.76 -3.98 0.88
C HIS A 70 4.50 -2.76 1.75
N SER A 71 5.13 -1.65 1.38
CA SER A 71 4.73 -0.30 1.73
C SER A 71 3.82 0.23 0.64
N VAL A 72 2.55 0.43 0.96
CA VAL A 72 1.52 0.94 0.05
C VAL A 72 1.27 2.41 0.35
N GLN A 73 1.43 3.28 -0.65
CA GLN A 73 1.05 4.68 -0.54
C GLN A 73 -0.35 4.90 -1.11
N VAL A 74 -1.21 5.51 -0.30
CA VAL A 74 -2.57 5.88 -0.67
C VAL A 74 -2.69 7.39 -0.65
N THR A 75 -3.03 7.99 -1.78
CA THR A 75 -3.41 9.41 -1.84
C THR A 75 -4.88 9.55 -1.52
N LEU A 76 -5.20 10.39 -0.53
CA LEU A 76 -6.55 10.70 -0.09
C LEU A 76 -6.90 12.12 -0.50
N GLU A 77 -8.05 12.32 -1.11
CA GLU A 77 -8.57 13.65 -1.42
C GLU A 77 -10.00 13.82 -0.91
N VAL A 78 -10.32 15.03 -0.47
CA VAL A 78 -11.67 15.43 -0.08
C VAL A 78 -12.05 16.69 -0.85
N ILE A 79 -13.16 16.60 -1.60
CA ILE A 79 -13.63 17.64 -2.50
C ILE A 79 -15.01 18.14 -2.05
N GLY A 80 -15.18 19.46 -2.01
CA GLY A 80 -16.44 20.15 -1.73
C GLY A 80 -16.87 20.18 -0.26
N GLY A 81 -17.76 21.13 0.07
CA GLY A 81 -18.25 21.31 1.45
C GLY A 81 -17.13 21.66 2.44
N ASN A 82 -17.21 21.11 3.65
CA ASN A 82 -16.24 21.30 4.74
C ASN A 82 -15.01 20.38 4.63
N SER A 83 -14.36 20.32 3.46
CA SER A 83 -13.27 19.38 3.16
C SER A 83 -12.14 19.39 4.19
N ASN A 84 -11.78 20.57 4.72
CA ASN A 84 -10.76 20.70 5.77
C ASN A 84 -11.12 19.92 7.05
N GLN A 85 -12.37 20.01 7.51
CA GLN A 85 -12.80 19.30 8.72
C GLN A 85 -12.82 17.80 8.49
N VAL A 86 -13.22 17.37 7.29
CA VAL A 86 -13.34 15.97 6.93
C VAL A 86 -11.97 15.31 6.79
N ILE A 87 -11.00 15.94 6.11
CA ILE A 87 -9.65 15.36 6.01
C ILE A 87 -9.00 15.21 7.39
N ASN A 88 -9.15 16.21 8.27
CA ASN A 88 -8.64 16.12 9.64
C ASN A 88 -9.33 15.02 10.45
N ARG A 89 -10.63 14.78 10.23
CA ARG A 89 -11.37 13.66 10.83
C ARG A 89 -10.83 12.32 10.34
N ILE A 90 -10.58 12.17 9.03
CA ILE A 90 -9.97 10.97 8.45
C ILE A 90 -8.63 10.69 9.13
N LEU A 91 -7.73 11.67 9.17
CA LEU A 91 -6.41 11.51 9.78
C LEU A 91 -6.48 11.22 11.29
N SER A 92 -7.36 11.91 12.02
CA SER A 92 -7.58 11.64 13.45
C SER A 92 -8.12 10.23 13.69
N SER A 93 -8.92 9.69 12.77
CA SER A 93 -9.46 8.32 12.89
C SER A 93 -8.37 7.24 12.83
N THR A 94 -7.22 7.52 12.20
CA THR A 94 -6.07 6.59 12.13
C THR A 94 -5.41 6.35 13.50
N TRP A 95 -5.50 7.33 14.40
CA TRP A 95 -4.97 7.25 15.77
C TRP A 95 -6.02 6.83 16.81
N SER A 96 -7.29 6.80 16.43
CA SER A 96 -8.37 6.45 17.34
C SER A 96 -8.34 4.96 17.72
N ALA A 97 -8.97 4.61 18.85
CA ALA A 97 -9.19 3.23 19.29
C ALA A 97 -9.99 2.35 18.29
N GLY A 98 -10.46 2.94 17.17
CA GLY A 98 -11.09 2.26 16.04
C GLY A 98 -10.14 1.42 15.16
N ARG A 99 -8.96 1.02 15.65
CA ARG A 99 -8.12 -0.02 15.00
C ARG A 99 -8.82 -1.39 14.86
N SER A 100 -10.09 -1.49 15.24
CA SER A 100 -10.97 -2.63 15.02
C SER A 100 -11.48 -2.78 13.59
N PHE A 101 -11.28 -1.79 12.70
CA PHE A 101 -11.70 -1.91 11.29
C PHE A 101 -10.88 -2.93 10.52
N ASP A 102 -11.51 -3.53 9.51
CA ASP A 102 -10.85 -4.53 8.66
C ASP A 102 -9.59 -3.96 8.00
N LEU A 103 -9.57 -2.67 7.66
CA LEU A 103 -8.35 -2.00 7.16
C LEU A 103 -7.16 -2.24 8.08
N TRP A 104 -7.31 -2.04 9.39
CA TRP A 104 -6.22 -2.18 10.35
C TRP A 104 -5.90 -3.63 10.72
N LYS A 105 -6.80 -4.56 10.43
CA LYS A 105 -6.52 -6.00 10.50
C LYS A 105 -5.67 -6.46 9.32
N LEU A 106 -5.91 -5.85 8.15
CA LEU A 106 -5.20 -6.16 6.91
C LEU A 106 -3.86 -5.43 6.81
N CYS A 107 -3.74 -4.21 7.35
CA CYS A 107 -2.53 -3.40 7.24
C CYS A 107 -2.16 -2.65 8.52
N GLY A 108 -0.87 -2.43 8.72
CA GLY A 108 -0.31 -1.53 9.70
C GLY A 108 -0.21 -0.10 9.17
N LEU A 109 -0.28 0.89 10.07
CA LEU A 109 -0.07 2.30 9.74
C LEU A 109 1.44 2.60 9.69
N GLY A 110 1.94 3.05 8.52
CA GLY A 110 3.29 3.59 8.35
C GLY A 110 3.39 5.10 8.58
N GLY A 111 2.25 5.82 8.55
CA GLY A 111 2.16 7.25 8.82
C GLY A 111 1.34 7.98 7.75
N PHE A 112 1.25 9.31 7.85
CA PHE A 112 0.61 10.13 6.82
C PHE A 112 1.27 11.51 6.73
N THR A 113 1.04 12.20 5.62
CA THR A 113 1.49 13.57 5.40
C THR A 113 0.48 14.59 5.92
N GLU A 114 0.94 15.79 6.24
CA GLU A 114 0.04 16.89 6.61
C GLU A 114 -0.99 17.18 5.50
N PRO A 115 -2.23 17.57 5.85
CA PRO A 115 -3.23 17.99 4.87
C PRO A 115 -2.78 19.21 4.07
N ASN A 116 -2.73 19.05 2.76
CA ASN A 116 -2.44 20.13 1.81
C ASN A 116 -3.74 20.70 1.24
N ASN A 117 -3.87 22.02 1.29
CA ASN A 117 -4.97 22.72 0.66
C ASN A 117 -4.69 22.91 -0.84
N LEU A 118 -5.45 22.22 -1.69
CA LEU A 118 -5.35 22.30 -3.14
C LEU A 118 -6.51 23.07 -3.78
N THR A 119 -7.30 23.80 -2.97
CA THR A 119 -8.47 24.56 -3.45
C THR A 119 -8.09 25.55 -4.56
N ALA A 120 -6.91 26.17 -4.48
CA ALA A 120 -6.45 27.13 -5.49
C ALA A 120 -6.12 26.50 -6.86
N LEU A 121 -5.92 25.17 -6.91
CA LEU A 121 -5.64 24.44 -8.15
C LEU A 121 -6.93 24.05 -8.90
N GLU A 122 -8.09 24.09 -8.24
CA GLU A 122 -9.38 23.89 -8.90
C GLU A 122 -9.81 25.18 -9.61
N VAL A 123 -9.30 25.40 -10.82
CA VAL A 123 -9.70 26.56 -11.62
C VAL A 123 -11.17 26.40 -12.03
N GLY A 124 -12.03 27.32 -11.58
CA GLY A 124 -13.44 27.40 -11.99
C GLY A 124 -14.46 26.70 -11.08
N THR A 125 -14.02 25.97 -10.05
CA THR A 125 -14.92 25.41 -9.01
C THR A 125 -14.58 26.02 -7.65
N LEU A 126 -15.54 26.68 -6.99
CA LEU A 126 -15.39 27.19 -5.61
C LEU A 126 -15.37 26.06 -4.55
N ARG A 127 -15.02 24.84 -4.96
CA ARG A 127 -15.07 23.67 -4.09
C ARG A 127 -13.74 23.56 -3.36
N GLN A 128 -13.82 23.39 -2.04
CA GLN A 128 -12.63 23.15 -1.25
C GLN A 128 -12.03 21.80 -1.62
N ARG A 129 -10.73 21.75 -1.88
CA ARG A 129 -10.00 20.50 -2.12
C ARG A 129 -8.86 20.39 -1.13
N TRP A 130 -8.84 19.27 -0.41
CA TRP A 130 -7.77 18.94 0.52
C TRP A 130 -7.23 17.55 0.20
N GLN A 131 -5.91 17.40 0.30
CA GLN A 131 -5.22 16.15 0.01
C GLN A 131 -4.27 15.77 1.15
N SER A 132 -4.15 14.48 1.42
CA SER A 132 -3.10 13.92 2.28
C SER A 132 -2.67 12.56 1.72
N LYS A 133 -1.47 12.10 2.05
CA LYS A 133 -0.98 10.77 1.69
C LYS A 133 -0.88 9.90 2.94
N LEU A 134 -1.33 8.67 2.83
CA LEU A 134 -1.28 7.64 3.87
C LEU A 134 -0.31 6.54 3.43
N THR A 135 0.59 6.15 4.31
CA THR A 135 1.48 5.00 4.11
C THR A 135 0.97 3.84 4.95
N LEU A 136 0.74 2.70 4.31
CA LEU A 136 0.29 1.47 4.92
C LEU A 136 1.33 0.37 4.71
N HIS A 137 1.46 -0.52 5.69
CA HIS A 137 2.32 -1.70 5.60
C HIS A 137 1.44 -2.94 5.60
N THR A 138 1.51 -3.75 4.55
CA THR A 138 0.70 -4.96 4.43
C THR A 138 1.48 -6.08 3.75
N THR A 139 1.13 -7.32 4.05
CA THR A 139 1.63 -8.47 3.28
C THR A 139 0.67 -8.72 2.14
N LEU A 140 1.11 -8.44 0.90
CA LEU A 140 0.31 -8.72 -0.28
C LEU A 140 0.49 -10.18 -0.69
N ARG A 141 -0.62 -10.80 -1.09
CA ARG A 141 -0.64 -12.12 -1.72
C ARG A 141 -1.05 -12.00 -3.17
N GLU A 142 -0.24 -12.58 -4.04
CA GLU A 142 -0.61 -12.81 -5.44
C GLU A 142 -0.65 -14.31 -5.71
N ASN A 143 -1.68 -14.74 -6.44
CA ASN A 143 -1.84 -16.12 -6.90
C ASN A 143 -1.74 -16.12 -8.42
N PHE A 144 -0.97 -17.06 -8.97
CA PHE A 144 -0.92 -17.28 -10.41
C PHE A 144 -0.68 -18.76 -10.70
N THR A 145 -1.04 -19.15 -11.92
CA THR A 145 -0.78 -20.47 -12.48
C THR A 145 0.49 -20.39 -13.33
N GLY A 146 1.63 -20.90 -12.84
CA GLY A 146 2.91 -20.89 -13.55
C GLY A 146 4.13 -20.92 -12.62
N GLU A 147 5.34 -20.83 -13.18
CA GLU A 147 6.60 -20.73 -12.41
C GLU A 147 6.99 -19.25 -12.21
N TYR A 148 6.97 -18.75 -10.97
CA TYR A 148 7.37 -17.36 -10.67
C TYR A 148 8.84 -17.06 -10.96
N GLN A 149 9.70 -18.07 -10.92
CA GLN A 149 11.15 -17.91 -10.97
C GLN A 149 11.64 -17.19 -12.26
N ASN A 150 10.85 -17.22 -13.33
CA ASN A 150 11.23 -16.63 -14.62
C ASN A 150 10.84 -15.15 -14.80
N THR A 151 10.12 -14.53 -13.86
CA THR A 151 9.60 -13.15 -14.02
C THR A 151 10.35 -12.07 -13.23
N PHE A 152 11.25 -12.44 -12.32
CA PHE A 152 12.13 -11.47 -11.67
C PHE A 152 13.52 -11.48 -12.32
N ASN A 153 13.90 -10.34 -12.92
CA ASN A 153 15.32 -10.04 -13.12
C ASN A 153 15.94 -9.88 -11.73
N LEU A 154 16.53 -10.96 -11.22
CA LEU A 154 17.57 -10.86 -10.19
C LEU A 154 18.72 -10.07 -10.81
N SER A 155 18.69 -8.74 -10.70
CA SER A 155 19.92 -7.96 -10.72
C SER A 155 20.68 -8.32 -9.45
N ILE A 156 21.37 -9.46 -9.47
CA ILE A 156 22.46 -9.74 -8.57
C ILE A 156 23.41 -8.56 -8.79
N ASN A 157 23.49 -7.65 -7.82
CA ASN A 157 24.60 -6.71 -7.79
C ASN A 157 25.85 -7.60 -7.79
N GLU A 158 26.61 -7.61 -8.88
CA GLU A 158 27.88 -8.31 -9.01
C GLU A 158 28.97 -7.66 -8.15
N THR A 159 28.65 -7.33 -6.90
CA THR A 159 29.59 -6.76 -5.93
C THR A 159 29.85 -7.70 -4.75
N ASP A 160 29.05 -8.77 -4.59
CA ASP A 160 29.29 -9.80 -3.55
C ASP A 160 29.89 -11.11 -4.09
N LYS A 161 30.47 -11.09 -5.31
CA LYS A 161 31.34 -12.18 -5.77
C LYS A 161 32.74 -12.00 -5.19
N GLY A 162 32.97 -12.57 -4.00
CA GLY A 162 34.29 -13.12 -3.69
C GLY A 162 34.83 -12.89 -2.29
N GLU A 163 34.24 -13.51 -1.28
CA GLU A 163 35.05 -14.12 -0.22
C GLU A 163 34.84 -15.63 -0.26
N VAL A 164 35.68 -16.29 -1.06
CA VAL A 164 35.86 -17.74 -1.00
C VAL A 164 36.58 -18.04 0.31
N TYR A 165 35.84 -18.47 1.32
CA TYR A 165 36.43 -19.17 2.46
C TYR A 165 37.00 -20.50 1.96
N ASN A 166 38.29 -20.51 1.59
CA ASN A 166 39.02 -21.74 1.33
C ASN A 166 39.22 -22.46 2.67
N LYS A 167 38.54 -23.59 2.84
CA LYS A 167 38.56 -24.41 4.06
C LYS A 167 39.67 -25.47 4.08
N ASP A 168 40.70 -25.30 3.26
CA ASP A 168 41.85 -26.19 3.18
C ASP A 168 43.15 -25.38 3.29
N GLN A 169 43.51 -25.00 4.52
CA GLN A 169 44.91 -24.74 4.85
C GLN A 169 45.35 -25.74 5.94
N PRO A 170 46.44 -26.50 5.72
CA PRO A 170 46.97 -27.40 6.73
C PRO A 170 47.51 -26.58 7.91
N VAL A 171 47.22 -27.07 9.12
CA VAL A 171 47.82 -26.58 10.36
C VAL A 171 49.28 -26.96 10.34
N ASP A 172 50.16 -26.02 9.98
CA ASP A 172 51.59 -26.21 10.19
C ASP A 172 51.87 -26.24 11.69
N SER A 173 52.39 -27.39 12.09
CA SER A 173 52.86 -27.73 13.42
C SER A 173 54.26 -27.16 13.62
N ASN A 174 54.48 -26.53 14.78
CA ASN A 174 55.77 -26.30 15.46
C ASN A 174 56.96 -25.70 14.69
N CYS A 175 57.37 -24.50 15.10
CA CYS A 175 58.70 -24.19 15.66
C CYS A 175 58.70 -22.78 16.26
#